data_AF-A0A3P9JS78-F1
#
_entry.id   AF-A0A3P9JS78-F1
#
_cell.length_a   1.000
_cell.length_b   1.000
_cell.length_c   1.000
_cell.angle_alpha   90.00
_cell.angle_beta   90.00
_cell.angle_gamma   90.00
#
_symmetry.space_group_name_H-M   'P 1'
#
loop_
_entity.id
_entity.type
_entity.pdbx_description
1 polymer ?
#
loop_
_entity_poly.entity_id
_entity_poly.type
_entity_poly.pdbx_seq_one_letter_code
_entity_poly.pdbx_strand_id
1 'polypeptide(L)'
;MTNQAILRVILGPDNSQRVVISAGLPLSVAALEAEIQTQCKIMTPFSTELGNDFVNLTSIEEIQDIATLKVVYTFGQPQDQDEDSFSFPSTSAPDVSTSSRSSRPDLFLVPRFTNDAEIKLEKAHVAFKENGMLLIPDPKLKSDILEGLIQEVVKHTVYPTDRKFDQVAEALILRHSCLKEKGSPSGYAGWKMSLKYKLSNYRTHLRKVGCPEVCVNALKHKPAEKCSPAYDVKRPKKGEVDYCPPFPLGESEQSLETIRIELLSDVKKRNNTDTIKDKMNKTFSLRRQEVIYDAPMISELQERWPALFDPAEINPEFKRITTMPLQSRFLSQLDFLSESLLRYFCIQKISLKKQSSINIFFAQDMTDVSTLSAIEKTTVGVYVARETPGKDFPDVGIIIEGVVILQDLDNVALATLRYTFEVIQKVVMELDPTELSRKAQNLKTKLQ
;
A
#
# COMPACT_ATOMS: atom_id res chain seq x y z
N MET A 1 -8.33 -10.23 -45.44
CA MET A 1 -8.93 -8.93 -45.07
C MET A 1 -8.27 -8.53 -43.77
N THR A 2 -7.74 -7.31 -43.64
CA THR A 2 -7.08 -6.86 -42.41
C THR A 2 -8.15 -6.51 -41.39
N ASN A 3 -8.24 -7.28 -40.30
CA ASN A 3 -9.15 -6.97 -39.21
C ASN A 3 -8.71 -5.66 -38.56
N GLN A 4 -9.62 -4.69 -38.52
CA GLN A 4 -9.44 -3.42 -37.82
C GLN A 4 -9.25 -3.71 -36.33
N ALA A 5 -8.16 -3.25 -35.73
CA ALA A 5 -7.93 -3.44 -34.29
C ALA A 5 -8.48 -2.26 -33.51
N ILE A 6 -9.28 -2.53 -32.47
CA ILE A 6 -9.81 -1.54 -31.54
C ILE A 6 -9.20 -1.80 -30.17
N LEU A 7 -8.54 -0.79 -29.60
CA LEU A 7 -7.87 -0.87 -28.31
C LEU A 7 -8.43 0.15 -27.33
N ARG A 8 -8.56 -0.24 -26.07
CA ARG A 8 -8.98 0.64 -24.98
C ARG A 8 -7.76 1.05 -24.16
N VAL A 9 -7.38 2.33 -24.23
CA VAL A 9 -6.18 2.86 -23.57
C VAL A 9 -6.56 3.62 -22.32
N ILE A 10 -6.13 3.16 -21.15
CA ILE A 10 -6.35 3.85 -19.87
C ILE A 10 -5.22 4.87 -19.65
N LEU A 11 -5.58 6.15 -19.61
CA LEU A 11 -4.66 7.30 -19.52
C LEU A 11 -4.59 7.91 -18.11
N GLY A 12 -5.32 7.38 -17.13
CA GLY A 12 -5.34 7.92 -15.77
C GLY A 12 -6.42 7.27 -14.90
N PRO A 13 -6.58 7.71 -13.63
CA PRO A 13 -7.54 7.13 -12.70
C PRO A 13 -9.00 7.23 -13.18
N ASP A 14 -9.33 8.28 -13.95
CA ASP A 14 -10.68 8.60 -14.44
C ASP A 14 -10.67 8.94 -15.96
N ASN A 15 -9.62 8.54 -16.69
CA ASN A 15 -9.45 8.86 -18.11
C ASN A 15 -9.08 7.61 -18.92
N SER A 16 -9.86 7.31 -19.95
CA SER A 16 -9.55 6.27 -20.93
C SER A 16 -10.05 6.68 -22.32
N GLN A 17 -9.29 6.31 -23.35
CA GLN A 17 -9.57 6.66 -24.75
C GLN A 17 -9.54 5.42 -25.63
N ARG A 18 -10.47 5.35 -26.59
CA ARG A 18 -10.49 4.32 -27.62
C ARG A 18 -9.51 4.70 -28.73
N VAL A 19 -8.54 3.83 -29.00
CA VAL A 19 -7.60 3.91 -30.12
C VAL A 19 -8.06 2.93 -31.20
N VAL A 20 -8.05 3.37 -32.45
CA VAL A 20 -8.53 2.56 -33.58
C VAL A 20 -7.42 2.48 -34.62
N ILE A 21 -6.95 1.26 -34.89
CA ILE A 21 -5.87 1.00 -35.85
C ILE A 21 -6.47 0.31 -37.07
N SER A 22 -6.77 1.12 -38.09
CA SER A 22 -7.48 0.70 -39.31
C SER A 22 -6.75 -0.35 -40.15
N ALA A 23 -5.45 -0.56 -39.91
CA ALA A 23 -4.61 -1.55 -40.60
C ALA A 23 -4.51 -2.90 -39.85
N GLY A 24 -5.06 -3.00 -38.63
CA GLY A 24 -4.81 -4.12 -37.71
C GLY A 24 -3.67 -3.83 -36.73
N LEU A 25 -3.35 -4.79 -35.86
CA LEU A 25 -2.29 -4.64 -34.85
C LEU A 25 -0.92 -4.43 -35.51
N PRO A 26 -0.06 -3.52 -34.98
CA PRO A 26 1.31 -3.33 -35.47
C PRO A 26 2.20 -4.56 -35.30
N LEU A 27 3.40 -4.55 -35.89
CA LEU A 27 4.39 -5.63 -35.76
C LEU A 27 5.39 -5.45 -34.60
N SER A 28 5.38 -4.32 -33.89
CA SER A 28 6.25 -4.08 -32.74
C SER A 28 5.61 -3.16 -31.69
N VAL A 29 5.87 -3.42 -30.41
CA VAL A 29 5.29 -2.67 -29.28
C VAL A 29 5.58 -1.17 -29.40
N ALA A 30 6.78 -0.79 -29.83
CA ALA A 30 7.14 0.61 -30.08
C ALA A 30 6.29 1.29 -31.17
N ALA A 31 5.86 0.56 -32.21
CA ALA A 31 4.96 1.10 -33.23
C ALA A 31 3.52 1.27 -32.70
N LEU A 32 3.09 0.40 -31.79
CA LEU A 32 1.82 0.52 -31.07
C LEU A 32 1.83 1.71 -30.10
N GLU A 33 2.91 1.87 -29.33
CA GLU A 33 3.08 3.02 -28.43
C GLU A 33 3.08 4.35 -29.19
N ALA A 34 3.70 4.43 -30.38
CA ALA A 34 3.67 5.62 -31.23
C ALA A 34 2.26 5.98 -31.74
N GLU A 35 1.46 4.97 -32.13
CA GLU A 35 0.06 5.17 -32.55
C GLU A 35 -0.82 5.64 -31.38
N ILE A 36 -0.66 5.02 -30.21
CA ILE A 36 -1.33 5.44 -28.97
C ILE A 36 -0.91 6.87 -28.59
N GLN A 37 0.39 7.20 -28.66
CA GLN A 37 0.90 8.53 -28.37
C GLN A 37 0.27 9.60 -29.28
N THR A 38 0.10 9.27 -30.55
CA THR A 38 -0.49 10.16 -31.57
C THR A 38 -1.99 10.34 -31.36
N GLN A 39 -2.77 9.27 -31.21
CA GLN A 39 -4.22 9.36 -31.03
C GLN A 39 -4.63 9.92 -29.66
N CYS A 40 -3.90 9.58 -28.59
CA CYS A 40 -4.17 10.05 -27.23
C CYS A 40 -3.44 11.35 -26.86
N LYS A 41 -2.68 11.95 -27.79
CA LYS A 41 -1.96 13.24 -27.62
C LYS A 41 -1.01 13.26 -26.41
N ILE A 42 -0.32 12.14 -26.15
CA ILE A 42 0.53 11.98 -24.97
C ILE A 42 1.90 12.63 -25.23
N MET A 43 2.24 13.70 -24.51
CA MET A 43 3.51 14.42 -24.71
C MET A 43 4.71 13.80 -23.98
N THR A 44 4.50 12.78 -23.16
CA THR A 44 5.53 12.19 -22.27
C THR A 44 5.76 10.71 -22.58
N PRO A 45 6.98 10.17 -22.37
CA PRO A 45 7.20 8.72 -22.43
C PRO A 45 6.30 7.96 -21.44
N PHE A 46 5.86 6.77 -21.84
CA PHE A 46 5.06 5.87 -21.04
C PHE A 46 5.39 4.42 -21.41
N SER A 47 5.01 3.47 -20.56
CA SER A 47 4.96 2.05 -20.89
C SER A 47 3.51 1.54 -20.85
N THR A 48 3.25 0.44 -21.57
CA THR A 48 1.94 -0.21 -21.59
C THR A 48 1.93 -1.49 -20.72
N GLU A 49 0.99 -1.56 -19.78
CA GLU A 49 0.66 -2.78 -19.03
C GLU A 49 -0.58 -3.43 -19.63
N LEU A 50 -0.62 -4.77 -19.69
CA LEU A 50 -1.82 -5.51 -20.06
C LEU A 50 -2.82 -5.50 -18.88
N GLY A 51 -4.06 -5.08 -19.15
CA GLY A 51 -5.02 -4.69 -18.10
C GLY A 51 -5.44 -5.77 -17.10
N ASN A 52 -5.24 -7.06 -17.41
CA ASN A 52 -5.65 -8.18 -16.55
C ASN A 52 -4.56 -8.65 -15.58
N ASP A 53 -3.28 -8.62 -15.97
CA ASP A 53 -2.22 -9.36 -15.26
C ASP A 53 -1.20 -8.47 -14.52
N PHE A 54 -1.27 -7.14 -14.68
CA PHE A 54 -0.25 -6.19 -14.17
C PHE A 54 1.19 -6.51 -14.64
N VAL A 55 1.31 -7.13 -15.82
CA VAL A 55 2.57 -7.40 -16.51
C VAL A 55 2.77 -6.33 -17.59
N ASN A 56 4.02 -5.88 -17.77
CA ASN A 56 4.39 -5.03 -18.90
C ASN A 56 4.21 -5.81 -20.21
N LEU A 57 3.63 -5.18 -21.23
CA LEU A 57 3.44 -5.80 -22.54
C LEU A 57 4.79 -6.08 -23.20
N THR A 58 5.13 -7.36 -23.43
CA THR A 58 6.43 -7.72 -24.03
C THR A 58 6.36 -8.07 -25.52
N SER A 59 5.23 -8.60 -25.97
CA SER A 59 4.95 -8.93 -27.37
C SER A 59 3.55 -8.47 -27.78
N ILE A 60 3.36 -8.16 -29.07
CA ILE A 60 2.02 -7.88 -29.61
C ILE A 60 1.19 -9.16 -29.77
N GLU A 61 1.82 -10.34 -29.79
CA GLU A 61 1.11 -11.63 -29.84
C GLU A 61 0.27 -11.87 -28.57
N GLU A 62 0.52 -11.12 -27.49
CA GLU A 62 -0.28 -11.08 -26.25
C GLU A 62 -1.59 -10.25 -26.41
N ILE A 63 -1.74 -9.50 -27.52
CA ILE A 63 -2.86 -8.59 -27.76
C ILE A 63 -3.90 -9.22 -28.70
N GLN A 64 -5.13 -9.36 -28.22
CA GLN A 64 -6.29 -9.65 -29.05
C GLN A 64 -7.01 -8.35 -29.45
N ASP A 65 -7.85 -8.40 -30.49
CA ASP A 65 -8.77 -7.30 -30.78
C ASP A 65 -9.65 -7.03 -29.53
N ILE A 66 -9.95 -5.76 -29.23
CA ILE A 66 -10.64 -5.30 -28.01
C ILE A 66 -9.76 -5.33 -26.73
N ALA A 67 -8.46 -5.60 -26.80
CA ALA A 67 -7.58 -5.56 -25.62
C ALA A 67 -7.55 -4.18 -24.91
N THR A 68 -7.48 -4.22 -23.57
CA THR A 68 -7.33 -3.04 -22.72
C THR A 68 -5.88 -2.88 -22.26
N LEU A 69 -5.28 -1.76 -22.62
CA LEU A 69 -3.91 -1.37 -22.29
C LEU A 69 -3.93 -0.23 -21.27
N LYS A 70 -3.09 -0.31 -20.24
CA LYS A 70 -2.93 0.74 -19.24
C LYS A 70 -1.63 1.49 -19.46
N VAL A 71 -1.73 2.80 -19.66
CA VAL A 71 -0.59 3.71 -19.79
C VAL A 71 -0.04 4.00 -18.40
N VAL A 72 1.19 3.58 -18.16
CA VAL A 72 1.96 3.96 -16.97
C VAL A 72 2.97 5.03 -17.39
N TYR A 73 2.69 6.26 -17.00
CA TYR A 73 3.65 7.36 -17.18
C TYR A 73 4.87 7.10 -16.32
N THR A 74 6.05 7.09 -16.94
CA THR A 74 7.35 6.92 -16.25
C THR A 74 7.71 8.15 -15.39
N PHE A 75 6.87 9.19 -15.40
CA PHE A 75 7.03 10.42 -14.66
C PHE A 75 5.72 10.85 -13.98
N GLY A 76 5.76 10.98 -12.66
CA GLY A 76 4.57 11.04 -11.81
C GLY A 76 3.69 12.30 -11.93
N GLN A 77 2.41 12.13 -11.60
CA GLN A 77 1.45 13.22 -11.37
C GLN A 77 1.56 13.79 -9.95
N PRO A 78 1.23 15.08 -9.74
CA PRO A 78 1.10 15.66 -8.40
C PRO A 78 -0.20 15.21 -7.73
N GLN A 79 -0.14 14.88 -6.43
CA GLN A 79 -1.32 14.84 -5.55
C GLN A 79 -1.41 16.15 -4.78
N ASP A 80 -2.62 16.66 -4.60
CA ASP A 80 -2.87 17.83 -3.76
C ASP A 80 -4.26 17.77 -3.11
N GLN A 81 -4.35 18.41 -1.94
CA GLN A 81 -5.54 18.87 -1.20
C GLN A 81 -6.44 17.86 -0.44
N ASP A 82 -6.22 17.90 0.88
CA ASP A 82 -7.15 17.87 2.05
C ASP A 82 -8.64 17.57 1.87
N GLU A 83 -9.24 16.91 2.88
CA GLU A 83 -10.38 17.44 3.67
C GLU A 83 -10.76 16.53 4.88
N ASP A 84 -10.62 17.13 6.05
CA ASP A 84 -11.48 17.09 7.25
C ASP A 84 -11.65 15.89 8.22
N SER A 85 -11.93 16.27 9.47
CA SER A 85 -11.81 15.45 10.70
C SER A 85 -13.14 14.93 11.26
N PHE A 86 -13.17 13.69 11.76
CA PHE A 86 -14.18 13.24 12.73
C PHE A 86 -13.58 12.35 13.83
N SER A 87 -13.92 12.66 15.08
CA SER A 87 -13.44 11.99 16.29
C SER A 87 -14.56 11.21 16.97
N PHE A 88 -14.28 10.01 17.46
CA PHE A 88 -15.15 9.28 18.40
C PHE A 88 -14.33 8.63 19.54
N PRO A 89 -14.92 8.42 20.74
CA PRO A 89 -14.15 8.16 21.95
C PRO A 89 -13.92 6.66 22.22
N SER A 90 -12.79 6.35 22.83
CA SER A 90 -12.38 4.98 23.20
C SER A 90 -12.79 4.62 24.63
N THR A 91 -13.28 3.40 24.84
CA THR A 91 -13.47 2.80 26.18
C THR A 91 -12.38 1.73 26.42
N SER A 92 -11.83 1.70 27.64
CA SER A 92 -10.58 1.02 28.00
C SER A 92 -10.75 -0.27 28.81
N ALA A 93 -9.88 -1.29 28.60
CA ALA A 93 -9.41 -2.22 29.65
C ALA A 93 -8.12 -3.01 29.21
N PRO A 94 -7.28 -3.52 30.14
CA PRO A 94 -5.95 -4.12 29.86
C PRO A 94 -5.94 -5.68 29.97
N ASP A 95 -4.88 -6.51 29.79
CA ASP A 95 -3.45 -6.50 30.24
C ASP A 95 -2.54 -7.34 29.26
N VAL A 96 -1.57 -8.21 29.61
CA VAL A 96 -0.11 -7.92 29.82
C VAL A 96 0.83 -8.95 29.13
N SER A 97 2.11 -8.58 28.86
CA SER A 97 3.29 -9.42 28.47
C SER A 97 3.28 -10.11 27.08
N THR A 98 4.40 -10.32 26.33
CA THR A 98 5.84 -9.97 26.49
C THR A 98 6.55 -9.96 25.11
N SER A 99 7.62 -9.17 24.96
CA SER A 99 8.71 -9.31 23.96
C SER A 99 8.37 -9.75 22.52
N SER A 100 7.67 -8.88 21.79
CA SER A 100 7.75 -8.69 20.33
C SER A 100 7.28 -7.26 20.06
N ARG A 101 7.80 -6.56 19.04
CA ARG A 101 7.55 -5.10 18.82
C ARG A 101 6.06 -4.77 19.00
N SER A 102 5.73 -4.18 20.14
CA SER A 102 4.42 -4.42 20.75
C SER A 102 3.36 -3.45 20.24
N SER A 103 2.29 -4.01 19.68
CA SER A 103 1.05 -3.31 19.38
C SER A 103 0.32 -2.88 20.67
N ARG A 104 0.64 -1.70 21.21
CA ARG A 104 -0.06 -1.05 22.34
C ARG A 104 0.43 0.37 22.62
N PRO A 105 -0.36 1.21 23.32
CA PRO A 105 -1.71 1.69 22.99
C PRO A 105 -1.64 2.96 22.10
N ASP A 106 -2.78 3.57 21.74
CA ASP A 106 -2.82 4.80 20.90
C ASP A 106 -2.16 6.05 21.52
N LEU A 107 -1.82 6.02 22.81
CA LEU A 107 -1.22 7.14 23.55
C LEU A 107 0.31 7.07 23.50
N PHE A 108 0.94 8.13 23.00
CA PHE A 108 2.39 8.28 23.00
C PHE A 108 2.92 8.51 24.42
N LEU A 109 3.84 7.67 24.87
CA LEU A 109 4.51 7.83 26.16
C LEU A 109 5.70 8.79 26.01
N VAL A 110 5.59 9.98 26.61
CA VAL A 110 6.71 10.92 26.70
C VAL A 110 7.86 10.24 27.47
N PRO A 111 9.10 10.20 26.94
CA PRO A 111 10.25 9.59 27.60
C PRO A 111 10.70 10.40 28.82
N ARG A 112 11.74 9.93 29.52
CA ARG A 112 12.50 10.82 30.43
C ARG A 112 13.53 11.61 29.64
N PHE A 113 13.72 12.86 30.01
CA PHE A 113 14.74 13.74 29.43
C PHE A 113 16.05 13.66 30.22
N THR A 114 17.05 14.45 29.83
CA THR A 114 18.31 14.59 30.59
C THR A 114 18.03 15.11 32.01
N ASN A 115 18.86 14.75 32.99
CA ASN A 115 18.67 15.17 34.39
C ASN A 115 18.53 16.71 34.53
N ASP A 116 19.37 17.48 33.83
CA ASP A 116 19.29 18.95 33.74
C ASP A 116 17.90 19.43 33.28
N ALA A 117 17.31 18.74 32.29
CA ALA A 117 16.02 19.10 31.71
C ALA A 117 14.87 18.74 32.65
N GLU A 118 14.87 17.56 33.26
CA GLU A 118 13.85 17.15 34.23
C GLU A 118 13.85 18.10 35.45
N ILE A 119 15.02 18.47 36.00
CA ILE A 119 15.11 19.46 37.11
C ILE A 119 14.53 20.83 36.72
N LYS A 120 14.73 21.29 35.48
CA LYS A 120 14.13 22.53 34.97
C LYS A 120 12.61 22.39 34.82
N LEU A 121 12.13 21.26 34.30
CA LEU A 121 10.71 20.97 34.10
C LEU A 121 9.96 20.81 35.43
N GLU A 122 10.55 20.19 36.43
CA GLU A 122 10.01 20.08 37.80
C GLU A 122 9.83 21.47 38.43
N LYS A 123 10.86 22.31 38.41
CA LYS A 123 10.79 23.70 38.91
C LYS A 123 9.71 24.51 38.18
N ALA A 124 9.61 24.38 36.86
CA ALA A 124 8.58 25.03 36.08
C ALA A 124 7.17 24.47 36.36
N HIS A 125 7.04 23.18 36.69
CA HIS A 125 5.77 22.57 37.05
C HIS A 125 5.26 23.05 38.42
N VAL A 126 6.16 23.28 39.38
CA VAL A 126 5.84 23.94 40.66
C VAL A 126 5.34 25.36 40.41
N ALA A 127 6.11 26.19 39.69
CA ALA A 127 5.71 27.57 39.38
C ALA A 127 4.34 27.62 38.64
N PHE A 128 4.14 26.75 37.65
CA PHE A 128 2.87 26.66 36.92
C PHE A 128 1.68 26.28 37.83
N LYS A 129 1.87 25.40 38.83
CA LYS A 129 0.84 25.07 39.82
C LYS A 129 0.53 26.22 40.78
N GLU A 130 1.54 27.00 41.16
CA GLU A 130 1.40 28.09 42.13
C GLU A 130 0.77 29.35 41.55
N ASN A 131 1.11 29.71 40.31
CA ASN A 131 0.73 31.00 39.72
C ASN A 131 0.38 30.95 38.22
N GLY A 132 0.29 29.77 37.62
CA GLY A 132 -0.04 29.61 36.19
C GLY A 132 1.06 30.04 35.21
N MET A 133 2.28 30.31 35.69
CA MET A 133 3.38 30.75 34.84
C MET A 133 3.82 29.65 33.87
N LEU A 134 3.66 29.94 32.58
CA LEU A 134 4.16 29.11 31.49
C LEU A 134 5.68 29.30 31.33
N LEU A 135 6.38 28.21 31.13
CA LEU A 135 7.81 28.17 30.84
C LEU A 135 8.04 28.48 29.36
N ILE A 136 8.95 29.41 29.09
CA ILE A 136 9.58 29.58 27.77
C ILE A 136 10.93 28.84 27.84
N PRO A 137 11.10 27.68 27.20
CA PRO A 137 12.33 26.91 27.30
C PRO A 137 13.51 27.63 26.65
N ASP A 138 14.66 27.62 27.31
CA ASP A 138 15.92 28.01 26.69
C ASP A 138 16.31 27.07 25.53
N PRO A 139 17.17 27.50 24.59
CA PRO A 139 17.51 26.67 23.41
C PRO A 139 18.11 25.29 23.73
N LYS A 140 18.85 25.15 24.85
CA LYS A 140 19.38 23.85 25.29
C LYS A 140 18.23 22.95 25.76
N LEU A 141 17.40 23.44 26.70
CA LEU A 141 16.23 22.70 27.19
C LEU A 141 15.28 22.29 26.04
N LYS A 142 15.01 23.20 25.10
CA LYS A 142 14.17 22.90 23.93
C LYS A 142 14.80 21.81 23.06
N SER A 143 16.12 21.85 22.81
CA SER A 143 16.81 20.81 22.04
C SER A 143 16.80 19.46 22.74
N ASP A 144 17.02 19.42 24.06
CA ASP A 144 17.05 18.19 24.86
C ASP A 144 15.68 17.49 24.88
N ILE A 145 14.60 18.26 25.06
CA ILE A 145 13.22 17.76 24.97
C ILE A 145 12.92 17.20 23.57
N LEU A 146 13.24 17.98 22.52
CA LEU A 146 13.00 17.56 21.14
C LEU A 146 13.83 16.32 20.76
N GLU A 147 15.07 16.22 21.21
CA GLU A 147 15.91 15.04 20.98
C GLU A 147 15.29 13.81 21.66
N GLY A 148 14.94 13.87 22.94
CA GLY A 148 14.30 12.75 23.65
C GLY A 148 13.02 12.27 22.96
N LEU A 149 12.14 13.20 22.57
CA LEU A 149 10.92 12.86 21.82
C LEU A 149 11.22 12.20 20.47
N ILE A 150 12.18 12.71 19.70
CA ILE A 150 12.57 12.12 18.42
C ILE A 150 13.17 10.72 18.60
N GLN A 151 14.03 10.52 19.60
CA GLN A 151 14.61 9.20 19.91
C GLN A 151 13.54 8.15 20.27
N GLU A 152 12.40 8.55 20.84
CA GLU A 152 11.27 7.63 21.06
C GLU A 152 10.47 7.39 19.77
N VAL A 153 10.17 8.44 18.99
CA VAL A 153 9.42 8.33 17.73
C VAL A 153 10.12 7.42 16.70
N VAL A 154 11.44 7.55 16.53
CA VAL A 154 12.20 6.79 15.50
C VAL A 154 12.33 5.30 15.80
N LYS A 155 12.00 4.83 17.02
CA LYS A 155 11.87 3.39 17.31
C LYS A 155 10.69 2.76 16.58
N HIS A 156 9.71 3.56 16.18
CA HIS A 156 8.47 3.12 15.53
C HIS A 156 8.43 3.51 14.05
N THR A 157 8.87 4.72 13.68
CA THR A 157 8.92 5.15 12.28
C THR A 157 9.83 6.36 12.08
N VAL A 158 10.56 6.36 10.96
CA VAL A 158 11.36 7.51 10.51
C VAL A 158 10.53 8.48 9.65
N TYR A 159 9.33 8.07 9.23
CA TYR A 159 8.39 8.85 8.41
C TYR A 159 6.98 8.94 9.05
N PRO A 160 6.85 9.51 10.26
CA PRO A 160 5.56 9.68 10.93
C PRO A 160 4.59 10.57 10.13
N THR A 161 3.30 10.25 10.22
CA THR A 161 2.19 11.04 9.68
C THR A 161 1.96 12.31 10.50
N ASP A 162 1.22 13.28 9.94
CA ASP A 162 0.96 14.56 10.62
C ASP A 162 0.24 14.37 11.97
N ARG A 163 -0.79 13.51 11.98
CA ARG A 163 -1.50 13.06 13.19
C ARG A 163 -0.57 12.47 14.24
N LYS A 164 0.52 11.80 13.85
CA LYS A 164 1.49 11.26 14.82
C LYS A 164 2.32 12.36 15.46
N PHE A 165 2.63 13.44 14.75
CA PHE A 165 3.23 14.63 15.36
C PHE A 165 2.28 15.35 16.32
N ASP A 166 0.97 15.39 16.02
CA ASP A 166 -0.03 15.92 16.96
C ASP A 166 -0.05 15.10 18.25
N GLN A 167 -0.17 13.77 18.18
CA GLN A 167 -0.15 12.89 19.35
C GLN A 167 1.10 13.09 20.23
N VAL A 168 2.28 13.26 19.63
CA VAL A 168 3.55 13.47 20.35
C VAL A 168 3.59 14.86 21.02
N ALA A 169 3.15 15.90 20.31
CA ALA A 169 3.14 17.26 20.80
C ALA A 169 2.06 17.48 21.89
N GLU A 170 0.89 16.86 21.73
CA GLU A 170 -0.19 16.84 22.72
C GLU A 170 0.25 16.09 23.99
N ALA A 171 0.82 14.89 23.87
CA ALA A 171 1.32 14.12 25.00
C ALA A 171 2.39 14.89 25.82
N LEU A 172 3.26 15.66 25.14
CA LEU A 172 4.22 16.55 25.80
C LEU A 172 3.52 17.58 26.69
N ILE A 173 2.50 18.28 26.17
CA ILE A 173 1.78 19.32 26.93
C ILE A 173 0.87 18.73 28.02
N LEU A 174 0.28 17.54 27.79
CA LEU A 174 -0.49 16.83 28.80
C LEU A 174 0.39 16.43 30.00
N ARG A 175 1.63 15.98 29.77
CA ARG A 175 2.59 15.68 30.85
C ARG A 175 3.19 16.94 31.48
N HIS A 176 3.49 17.96 30.67
CA HIS A 176 4.19 19.18 31.10
C HIS A 176 3.39 20.42 30.69
N SER A 177 2.26 20.67 31.37
CA SER A 177 1.34 21.79 31.05
C SER A 177 2.00 23.17 31.11
N CYS A 178 3.12 23.32 31.82
CA CYS A 178 3.95 24.52 31.84
C CYS A 178 4.57 24.86 30.46
N LEU A 179 4.68 23.90 29.52
CA LEU A 179 5.24 24.11 28.18
C LEU A 179 4.22 24.62 27.14
N LYS A 180 2.96 24.85 27.53
CA LYS A 180 1.88 25.23 26.60
C LYS A 180 2.16 26.59 25.95
N GLU A 181 2.03 26.67 24.63
CA GLU A 181 2.31 27.90 23.87
C GLU A 181 1.13 28.88 23.94
N LYS A 182 1.39 30.14 24.33
CA LYS A 182 0.38 31.21 24.33
C LYS A 182 -0.03 31.57 22.90
N GLY A 183 -1.33 31.77 22.67
CA GLY A 183 -1.88 32.17 21.37
C GLY A 183 -2.09 31.01 20.36
N SER A 184 -1.66 29.79 20.68
CA SER A 184 -1.98 28.60 19.88
C SER A 184 -3.31 27.98 20.35
N PRO A 185 -4.30 27.74 19.47
CA PRO A 185 -5.56 27.10 19.85
C PRO A 185 -5.38 25.71 20.48
N SER A 186 -4.44 24.91 19.96
CA SER A 186 -4.07 23.62 20.56
C SER A 186 -3.09 23.77 21.73
N GLY A 187 -2.28 24.83 21.73
CA GLY A 187 -1.22 25.05 22.71
C GLY A 187 0.07 24.26 22.45
N TYR A 188 0.12 23.49 21.35
CA TYR A 188 1.27 22.65 20.98
C TYR A 188 1.73 22.80 19.51
N ALA A 189 1.11 23.70 18.73
CA ALA A 189 1.38 23.82 17.28
C ALA A 189 2.86 24.12 16.92
N GLY A 190 3.53 24.97 17.70
CA GLY A 190 4.96 25.26 17.53
C GLY A 190 5.86 24.13 18.02
N TRP A 191 5.42 23.32 18.99
CA TRP A 191 6.07 22.05 19.34
C TRP A 191 5.97 21.03 18.19
N LYS A 192 4.77 20.86 17.59
CA LYS A 192 4.55 20.02 16.39
C LYS A 192 5.51 20.42 15.26
N MET A 193 5.60 21.72 14.94
CA MET A 193 6.53 22.22 13.92
C MET A 193 8.00 22.02 14.30
N SER A 194 8.36 22.25 15.57
CA SER A 194 9.73 22.02 16.07
C SER A 194 10.14 20.54 15.95
N LEU A 195 9.22 19.61 16.22
CA LEU A 195 9.42 18.16 16.03
C LEU A 195 9.61 17.79 14.56
N LYS A 196 8.79 18.33 13.64
CA LYS A 196 8.97 18.12 12.19
C LYS A 196 10.37 18.54 11.72
N TYR A 197 10.82 19.74 12.11
CA TYR A 197 12.17 20.22 11.76
C TYR A 197 13.27 19.37 12.40
N LYS A 198 13.16 19.05 13.70
CA LYS A 198 14.13 18.20 14.41
C LYS A 198 14.25 16.82 13.75
N LEU A 199 13.14 16.17 13.42
CA LEU A 199 13.16 14.87 12.74
C LEU A 199 13.74 14.97 11.31
N SER A 200 13.47 16.04 10.57
CA SER A 200 14.06 16.24 9.25
C SER A 200 15.60 16.36 9.30
N ASN A 201 16.11 17.09 10.30
CA ASN A 201 17.54 17.16 10.59
C ASN A 201 18.09 15.82 11.06
N TYR A 202 17.36 15.10 11.91
CA TYR A 202 17.76 13.77 12.40
C TYR A 202 17.83 12.73 11.29
N ARG A 203 16.90 12.74 10.32
CA ARG A 203 16.99 11.92 9.09
C ARG A 203 18.26 12.21 8.30
N THR A 204 18.69 13.47 8.26
CA THR A 204 19.97 13.83 7.61
C THR A 204 21.18 13.24 8.37
N HIS A 205 21.09 13.09 9.69
CA HIS A 205 22.09 12.35 10.48
C HIS A 205 22.01 10.83 10.25
N LEU A 206 20.80 10.23 10.29
CA LEU A 206 20.58 8.80 9.99
C LEU A 206 21.15 8.39 8.63
N ARG A 207 21.01 9.25 7.61
CA ARG A 207 21.63 9.04 6.28
C ARG A 207 23.16 9.04 6.34
N LYS A 208 23.78 9.91 7.15
CA LYS A 208 25.24 9.97 7.31
C LYS A 208 25.81 8.74 8.01
N VAL A 209 25.08 8.15 8.94
CA VAL A 209 25.47 6.88 9.62
C VAL A 209 25.04 5.62 8.86
N GLY A 210 24.48 5.76 7.65
CA GLY A 210 24.22 4.63 6.75
C GLY A 210 22.87 3.92 6.91
N CYS A 211 21.89 4.49 7.62
CA CYS A 211 20.57 3.88 7.81
C CYS A 211 19.83 3.62 6.46
N PRO A 212 19.58 2.36 6.05
CA PRO A 212 19.09 2.05 4.70
C PRO A 212 17.75 2.70 4.34
N GLU A 213 16.80 2.72 5.29
CA GLU A 213 15.48 3.36 5.16
C GLU A 213 15.56 4.85 4.79
N VAL A 214 16.66 5.55 5.13
CA VAL A 214 16.86 6.97 4.78
C VAL A 214 17.86 7.16 3.64
N CYS A 215 18.80 6.22 3.46
CA CYS A 215 19.77 6.19 2.38
C CYS A 215 19.12 5.99 1.00
N VAL A 216 18.04 5.19 0.92
CA VAL A 216 17.27 4.98 -0.32
C VAL A 216 16.74 6.28 -0.94
N ASN A 217 16.55 7.32 -0.12
CA ASN A 217 16.12 8.66 -0.57
C ASN A 217 17.27 9.65 -0.76
N ALA A 218 18.52 9.20 -0.80
CA ALA A 218 19.64 10.05 -1.18
C ALA A 218 19.54 10.44 -2.67
N LEU A 219 20.02 11.64 -3.01
CA LEU A 219 19.97 12.17 -4.38
C LEU A 219 20.66 11.25 -5.41
N LYS A 220 21.66 10.45 -4.98
CA LYS A 220 22.33 9.44 -5.81
C LYS A 220 21.42 8.31 -6.32
N HIS A 221 20.23 8.15 -5.75
CA HIS A 221 19.21 7.18 -6.18
C HIS A 221 17.98 7.86 -6.80
N LYS A 222 18.07 9.15 -7.14
CA LYS A 222 17.02 9.88 -7.87
C LYS A 222 17.45 10.05 -9.33
N PRO A 223 16.50 10.09 -10.29
CA PRO A 223 16.83 10.38 -11.69
C PRO A 223 17.57 11.72 -11.80
N ALA A 224 18.59 11.80 -12.65
CA ALA A 224 19.42 13.01 -12.80
C ALA A 224 18.59 14.26 -13.12
N GLU A 225 17.54 14.09 -13.93
CA GLU A 225 16.57 15.13 -14.31
C GLU A 225 15.66 15.60 -13.15
N LYS A 226 15.52 14.79 -12.10
CA LYS A 226 14.58 15.01 -10.99
C LYS A 226 15.27 14.91 -9.63
N CYS A 227 16.41 15.61 -9.54
CA CYS A 227 17.30 15.63 -8.38
C CYS A 227 16.77 16.47 -7.18
N SER A 228 15.51 16.26 -6.79
CA SER A 228 14.88 16.87 -5.61
C SER A 228 14.80 15.86 -4.45
N PRO A 229 15.14 16.24 -3.20
CA PRO A 229 14.97 15.37 -2.03
C PRO A 229 13.51 14.97 -1.76
N ALA A 230 12.54 15.71 -2.30
CA ALA A 230 11.11 15.43 -2.17
C ALA A 230 10.55 14.57 -3.33
N TYR A 231 11.33 14.30 -4.38
CA TYR A 231 10.88 13.48 -5.51
C TYR A 231 10.79 12.00 -5.09
N ASP A 232 9.62 11.39 -5.30
CA ASP A 232 9.30 9.98 -5.04
C ASP A 232 9.92 9.44 -3.75
N VAL A 233 9.46 9.94 -2.59
CA VAL A 233 10.00 9.55 -1.28
C VAL A 233 9.58 8.11 -0.95
N LYS A 234 10.52 7.17 -1.11
CA LYS A 234 10.42 5.76 -0.73
C LYS A 234 10.31 5.66 0.79
N ARG A 235 9.14 5.27 1.31
CA ARG A 235 8.82 5.24 2.76
C ARG A 235 7.88 4.05 3.04
N PRO A 236 7.79 3.58 4.31
CA PRO A 236 6.84 2.54 4.69
C PRO A 236 5.41 2.90 4.28
N LYS A 237 4.68 1.95 3.72
CA LYS A 237 3.24 2.04 3.35
C LYS A 237 2.54 0.74 3.75
N LYS A 238 1.20 0.66 3.66
CA LYS A 238 0.45 -0.61 3.71
C LYS A 238 0.74 -1.49 4.95
N GLY A 239 1.03 -0.88 6.11
CA GLY A 239 1.37 -1.61 7.34
C GLY A 239 2.75 -2.28 7.36
N GLU A 240 3.67 -1.90 6.48
CA GLU A 240 5.07 -2.33 6.50
C GLU A 240 5.77 -1.88 7.80
N VAL A 241 6.22 -2.85 8.61
CA VAL A 241 6.95 -2.63 9.87
C VAL A 241 8.46 -2.70 9.64
N ASP A 242 8.94 -3.74 8.96
CA ASP A 242 10.35 -3.89 8.60
C ASP A 242 10.55 -3.48 7.14
N TYR A 243 10.37 -2.18 6.90
CA TYR A 243 10.36 -1.60 5.56
C TYR A 243 11.68 -1.79 4.80
N CYS A 244 12.81 -1.35 5.37
CA CYS A 244 14.13 -1.41 4.72
C CYS A 244 15.21 -1.73 5.77
N PRO A 245 15.27 -3.00 6.23
CA PRO A 245 16.16 -3.39 7.33
C PRO A 245 17.64 -3.39 6.90
N PRO A 246 18.57 -3.09 7.83
CA PRO A 246 19.99 -3.30 7.60
C PRO A 246 20.35 -4.78 7.48
N PHE A 247 21.53 -5.06 6.92
CA PHE A 247 22.07 -6.42 6.91
C PHE A 247 22.35 -6.90 8.36
N PRO A 248 22.24 -8.21 8.64
CA PRO A 248 22.60 -8.76 9.94
C PRO A 248 24.05 -8.44 10.33
N LEU A 249 24.33 -8.41 11.63
CA LEU A 249 25.69 -8.16 12.13
C LEU A 249 26.66 -9.23 11.62
N GLY A 250 27.73 -8.79 10.93
CA GLY A 250 28.73 -9.66 10.32
C GLY A 250 28.42 -10.08 8.87
N GLU A 251 27.22 -9.78 8.37
CA GLU A 251 26.87 -10.03 6.96
C GLU A 251 27.17 -8.82 6.07
N SER A 252 27.42 -9.10 4.80
CA SER A 252 27.71 -8.16 3.73
C SER A 252 26.79 -8.41 2.54
N GLU A 253 26.71 -7.46 1.61
CA GLU A 253 25.99 -7.66 0.36
C GLU A 253 26.51 -8.88 -0.40
N GLN A 254 27.83 -9.07 -0.45
CA GLN A 254 28.49 -10.19 -1.15
C GLN A 254 28.23 -11.54 -0.46
N SER A 255 28.21 -11.61 0.87
CA SER A 255 27.90 -12.86 1.58
C SER A 255 26.43 -13.25 1.43
N LEU A 256 25.51 -12.29 1.51
CA LEU A 256 24.08 -12.54 1.27
C LEU A 256 23.79 -12.91 -0.19
N GLU A 257 24.47 -12.29 -1.16
CA GLU A 257 24.35 -12.64 -2.59
C GLU A 257 24.91 -14.04 -2.88
N THR A 258 25.96 -14.47 -2.17
CA THR A 258 26.47 -15.86 -2.23
C THR A 258 25.38 -16.84 -1.76
N ILE A 259 24.72 -16.57 -0.63
CA ILE A 259 23.61 -17.38 -0.12
C ILE A 259 22.43 -17.41 -1.12
N ARG A 260 22.14 -16.30 -1.80
CA ARG A 260 21.13 -16.25 -2.89
C ARG A 260 21.50 -17.15 -4.07
N ILE A 261 22.76 -17.12 -4.52
CA ILE A 261 23.22 -17.97 -5.63
C ILE A 261 23.06 -19.46 -5.26
N GLU A 262 23.38 -19.85 -4.03
CA GLU A 262 23.12 -21.21 -3.55
C GLU A 262 21.63 -21.56 -3.54
N LEU A 263 20.75 -20.61 -3.17
CA LEU A 263 19.29 -20.76 -3.14
C LEU A 263 18.72 -21.21 -4.50
N LEU A 264 19.26 -20.70 -5.61
CA LEU A 264 18.86 -21.10 -6.97
C LEU A 264 19.09 -22.59 -7.26
N SER A 265 20.09 -23.21 -6.60
CA SER A 265 20.32 -24.65 -6.65
C SER A 265 19.42 -25.41 -5.67
N ASP A 266 19.14 -24.81 -4.50
CA ASP A 266 18.41 -25.43 -3.41
C ASP A 266 16.92 -25.61 -3.69
N VAL A 267 16.30 -24.64 -4.37
CA VAL A 267 14.89 -24.72 -4.83
C VAL A 267 14.65 -25.88 -5.81
N LYS A 268 15.71 -26.34 -6.50
CA LYS A 268 15.65 -27.47 -7.44
C LYS A 268 15.84 -28.84 -6.77
N LYS A 269 16.17 -28.89 -5.47
CA LYS A 269 16.40 -30.13 -4.72
C LYS A 269 15.10 -30.61 -4.06
N ARG A 270 14.88 -31.93 -4.06
CA ARG A 270 13.77 -32.55 -3.32
C ARG A 270 14.02 -32.45 -1.81
N ASN A 271 12.95 -32.29 -1.03
CA ASN A 271 12.94 -32.30 0.44
C ASN A 271 13.90 -31.27 1.10
N ASN A 272 14.04 -30.08 0.50
CA ASN A 272 15.02 -29.07 0.94
C ASN A 272 14.38 -27.86 1.66
N THR A 273 13.12 -27.97 2.09
CA THR A 273 12.27 -26.88 2.55
C THR A 273 12.88 -26.09 3.73
N ASP A 274 13.40 -26.77 4.75
CA ASP A 274 13.99 -26.08 5.91
C ASP A 274 15.27 -25.30 5.56
N THR A 275 16.08 -25.82 4.63
CA THR A 275 17.29 -25.12 4.15
C THR A 275 16.92 -23.88 3.34
N ILE A 276 15.90 -23.99 2.48
CA ILE A 276 15.36 -22.85 1.72
C ILE A 276 14.85 -21.78 2.70
N LYS A 277 14.04 -22.17 3.69
CA LYS A 277 13.47 -21.29 4.71
C LYS A 277 14.52 -20.54 5.53
N ASP A 278 15.57 -21.22 5.97
CA ASP A 278 16.68 -20.61 6.71
C ASP A 278 17.47 -19.63 5.83
N LYS A 279 17.75 -20.00 4.57
CA LYS A 279 18.44 -19.12 3.62
C LYS A 279 17.59 -17.90 3.24
N MET A 280 16.30 -18.10 3.00
CA MET A 280 15.33 -17.03 2.80
C MET A 280 15.30 -16.09 4.00
N ASN A 281 15.33 -16.62 5.23
CA ASN A 281 15.35 -15.80 6.44
C ASN A 281 16.61 -14.94 6.54
N LYS A 282 17.79 -15.52 6.29
CA LYS A 282 19.08 -14.79 6.31
C LYS A 282 19.14 -13.68 5.26
N THR A 283 18.59 -13.93 4.07
CA THR A 283 18.65 -13.03 2.91
C THR A 283 17.49 -12.02 2.80
N PHE A 284 16.60 -11.97 3.81
CA PHE A 284 15.45 -11.04 3.83
C PHE A 284 15.84 -9.58 3.59
N SER A 285 16.91 -9.10 4.23
CA SER A 285 17.35 -7.71 4.08
C SER A 285 17.93 -7.41 2.69
N LEU A 286 18.63 -8.35 2.06
CA LEU A 286 19.09 -8.22 0.68
C LEU A 286 17.89 -8.13 -0.28
N ARG A 287 16.94 -9.08 -0.23
CA ARG A 287 15.70 -9.05 -1.02
C ARG A 287 14.95 -7.75 -0.87
N ARG A 288 14.76 -7.33 0.38
CA ARG A 288 13.93 -6.16 0.67
C ARG A 288 14.58 -4.87 0.19
N GLN A 289 15.91 -4.80 0.23
CA GLN A 289 16.66 -3.69 -0.39
C GLN A 289 16.56 -3.75 -1.92
N GLU A 290 16.82 -4.89 -2.58
CA GLU A 290 16.68 -5.07 -4.04
C GLU A 290 15.30 -4.56 -4.55
N VAL A 291 14.21 -5.04 -3.94
CA VAL A 291 12.83 -4.61 -4.29
C VAL A 291 12.59 -3.12 -4.08
N ILE A 292 13.25 -2.49 -3.09
CA ILE A 292 13.06 -1.07 -2.75
C ILE A 292 13.95 -0.16 -3.59
N TYR A 293 15.22 -0.51 -3.81
CA TYR A 293 16.19 0.31 -4.51
C TYR A 293 15.95 0.24 -6.02
N ASP A 294 15.92 -0.96 -6.57
CA ASP A 294 15.98 -1.21 -8.00
C ASP A 294 14.58 -1.27 -8.63
N ALA A 295 13.57 -1.66 -7.84
CA ALA A 295 12.18 -1.87 -8.28
C ALA A 295 12.09 -2.75 -9.56
N PRO A 296 12.67 -3.97 -9.53
CA PRO A 296 12.78 -4.84 -10.69
C PRO A 296 11.41 -5.32 -11.19
N MET A 297 11.36 -5.82 -12.43
CA MET A 297 10.17 -6.48 -12.96
C MET A 297 9.87 -7.77 -12.18
N ILE A 298 8.60 -8.19 -12.16
CA ILE A 298 8.17 -9.41 -11.46
C ILE A 298 8.87 -10.66 -12.03
N SER A 299 9.13 -10.69 -13.34
CA SER A 299 9.93 -11.74 -14.01
C SER A 299 11.36 -11.80 -13.48
N GLU A 300 12.07 -10.67 -13.43
CA GLU A 300 13.43 -10.57 -12.88
C GLU A 300 13.47 -11.00 -11.40
N LEU A 301 12.46 -10.59 -10.62
CA LEU A 301 12.32 -11.00 -9.21
C LEU A 301 12.07 -12.51 -9.07
N GLN A 302 11.29 -13.11 -9.98
CA GLN A 302 11.04 -14.55 -10.03
C GLN A 302 12.28 -15.35 -10.43
N GLU A 303 13.10 -14.84 -11.35
CA GLU A 303 14.38 -15.46 -11.72
C GLU A 303 15.42 -15.36 -10.60
N ARG A 304 15.51 -14.21 -9.92
CA ARG A 304 16.49 -13.98 -8.84
C ARG A 304 16.10 -14.65 -7.52
N TRP A 305 14.80 -14.76 -7.24
CA TRP A 305 14.23 -15.24 -5.98
C TRP A 305 13.05 -16.21 -6.19
N PRO A 306 13.23 -17.34 -6.91
CA PRO A 306 12.14 -18.25 -7.27
C PRO A 306 11.38 -18.82 -6.05
N ALA A 307 12.04 -18.93 -4.90
CA ALA A 307 11.39 -19.34 -3.65
C ALA A 307 10.28 -18.38 -3.19
N LEU A 308 10.33 -17.08 -3.51
CA LEU A 308 9.24 -16.13 -3.17
C LEU A 308 7.90 -16.49 -3.81
N PHE A 309 7.90 -17.31 -4.87
CA PHE A 309 6.71 -17.70 -5.60
C PHE A 309 6.13 -19.04 -5.09
N ASP A 310 6.70 -19.58 -4.01
CA ASP A 310 6.15 -20.72 -3.27
C ASP A 310 5.33 -20.24 -2.04
N PRO A 311 4.11 -20.77 -1.82
CA PRO A 311 3.31 -20.47 -0.63
C PRO A 311 4.03 -20.65 0.71
N ALA A 312 4.97 -21.59 0.83
CA ALA A 312 5.73 -21.84 2.06
C ALA A 312 6.66 -20.67 2.43
N GLU A 313 7.12 -19.87 1.46
CA GLU A 313 8.06 -18.76 1.68
C GLU A 313 7.44 -17.36 1.51
N ILE A 314 6.42 -17.18 0.66
CA ILE A 314 5.73 -15.88 0.57
C ILE A 314 4.96 -15.53 1.86
N ASN A 315 4.41 -16.54 2.55
CA ASN A 315 3.73 -16.36 3.84
C ASN A 315 4.67 -15.85 4.95
N PRO A 316 5.83 -16.48 5.23
CA PRO A 316 6.78 -15.93 6.18
C PRO A 316 7.41 -14.63 5.68
N GLU A 317 7.60 -14.42 4.38
CA GLU A 317 8.08 -13.12 3.86
C GLU A 317 7.11 -11.97 4.18
N PHE A 318 5.82 -12.15 3.88
CA PHE A 318 4.78 -11.19 4.26
C PHE A 318 4.77 -10.95 5.77
N LYS A 319 4.96 -12.00 6.58
CA LYS A 319 5.06 -11.89 8.03
C LYS A 319 6.33 -11.16 8.49
N ARG A 320 7.47 -11.31 7.83
CA ARG A 320 8.68 -10.52 8.09
C ARG A 320 8.42 -9.03 7.83
N ILE A 321 7.72 -8.70 6.74
CA ILE A 321 7.43 -7.31 6.34
C ILE A 321 6.39 -6.64 7.25
N THR A 322 5.29 -7.33 7.60
CA THR A 322 4.10 -6.75 8.26
C THR A 322 3.90 -7.18 9.71
N THR A 323 4.70 -8.12 10.22
CA THR A 323 4.50 -8.88 11.48
C THR A 323 3.26 -9.79 11.52
N MET A 324 2.36 -9.74 10.53
CA MET A 324 1.09 -10.48 10.52
C MET A 324 1.19 -11.80 9.73
N PRO A 325 0.55 -12.90 10.17
CA PRO A 325 0.50 -14.15 9.41
C PRO A 325 -0.55 -14.07 8.29
N LEU A 326 -0.11 -13.98 7.03
CA LEU A 326 -0.97 -13.73 5.86
C LEU A 326 -2.23 -14.61 5.81
N GLN A 327 -2.08 -15.92 5.58
CA GLN A 327 -3.21 -16.85 5.42
C GLN A 327 -4.14 -16.89 6.65
N SER A 328 -3.57 -17.09 7.84
CA SER A 328 -4.36 -17.22 9.08
C SER A 328 -5.17 -15.96 9.38
N ARG A 329 -4.56 -14.77 9.21
CA ARG A 329 -5.25 -13.48 9.40
C ARG A 329 -6.32 -13.24 8.34
N PHE A 330 -6.02 -13.57 7.08
CA PHE A 330 -6.97 -13.41 5.99
C PHE A 330 -8.22 -14.27 6.19
N LEU A 331 -8.03 -15.57 6.45
CA LEU A 331 -9.12 -16.52 6.67
C LEU A 331 -9.95 -16.15 7.91
N SER A 332 -9.32 -15.86 9.05
CA SER A 332 -10.07 -15.48 10.26
C SER A 332 -10.92 -14.21 10.07
N GLN A 333 -10.41 -13.25 9.28
CA GLN A 333 -11.13 -12.01 9.00
C GLN A 333 -12.22 -12.21 7.93
N LEU A 334 -12.04 -13.11 6.97
CA LEU A 334 -13.12 -13.52 6.08
C LEU A 334 -14.23 -14.24 6.84
N ASP A 335 -13.90 -15.17 7.74
CA ASP A 335 -14.88 -15.87 8.58
C ASP A 335 -15.67 -14.87 9.44
N PHE A 336 -14.98 -13.92 10.10
CA PHE A 336 -15.61 -12.87 10.89
C PHE A 336 -16.50 -11.94 10.05
N LEU A 337 -16.04 -11.51 8.87
CA LEU A 337 -16.80 -10.62 7.98
C LEU A 337 -17.88 -11.36 7.17
N SER A 338 -17.87 -12.69 7.13
CA SER A 338 -18.71 -13.50 6.24
C SER A 338 -20.20 -13.20 6.40
N GLU A 339 -20.70 -13.16 7.64
CA GLU A 339 -22.10 -12.89 7.91
C GLU A 339 -22.48 -11.44 7.53
N SER A 340 -21.65 -10.46 7.87
CA SER A 340 -21.86 -9.06 7.50
C SER A 340 -21.83 -8.85 5.98
N LEU A 341 -20.91 -9.50 5.27
CA LEU A 341 -20.84 -9.49 3.80
C LEU A 341 -22.09 -10.12 3.20
N LEU A 342 -22.49 -11.32 3.66
CA LEU A 342 -23.70 -12.00 3.19
C LEU A 342 -24.96 -11.17 3.47
N ARG A 343 -25.11 -10.60 4.68
CA ARG A 343 -26.21 -9.68 5.02
C ARG A 343 -26.19 -8.46 4.10
N TYR A 344 -25.04 -7.82 3.88
CA TYR A 344 -24.92 -6.64 3.01
C TYR A 344 -25.32 -6.95 1.56
N PHE A 345 -24.82 -8.05 0.98
CA PHE A 345 -25.18 -8.47 -0.38
C PHE A 345 -26.64 -8.94 -0.49
N CYS A 346 -27.20 -9.57 0.55
CA CYS A 346 -28.63 -9.94 0.60
C CYS A 346 -29.56 -8.73 0.77
N ILE A 347 -29.17 -7.73 1.57
CA ILE A 347 -29.91 -6.47 1.70
C ILE A 347 -29.82 -5.67 0.40
N GLN A 348 -28.67 -5.69 -0.30
CA GLN A 348 -28.58 -5.16 -1.66
C GLN A 348 -29.52 -5.91 -2.62
N LYS A 349 -29.61 -7.25 -2.60
CA LYS A 349 -30.60 -8.00 -3.41
C LYS A 349 -32.06 -7.56 -3.16
N ILE A 350 -32.40 -7.11 -1.95
CA ILE A 350 -33.73 -6.58 -1.62
C ILE A 350 -33.89 -5.12 -2.09
N SER A 351 -32.88 -4.27 -1.89
CA SER A 351 -32.90 -2.83 -2.24
C SER A 351 -32.80 -2.58 -3.76
N LEU A 352 -32.02 -3.40 -4.48
CA LEU A 352 -31.85 -3.34 -5.94
C LEU A 352 -33.15 -3.60 -6.72
N LYS A 353 -34.23 -4.08 -6.07
CA LYS A 353 -35.58 -4.09 -6.66
C LYS A 353 -36.20 -2.69 -6.82
N LYS A 354 -35.55 -1.61 -6.37
CA LYS A 354 -36.07 -0.23 -6.49
C LYS A 354 -35.14 0.80 -7.13
N GLN A 355 -33.86 0.48 -7.40
CA GLN A 355 -32.94 1.35 -8.15
C GLN A 355 -31.77 0.53 -8.70
N SER A 356 -31.68 0.40 -10.03
CA SER A 356 -30.65 -0.38 -10.74
C SER A 356 -29.42 0.46 -11.09
N SER A 357 -28.24 -0.16 -11.06
CA SER A 357 -27.06 0.20 -11.90
C SER A 357 -25.95 -0.87 -11.90
N ILE A 358 -26.11 -2.00 -11.20
CA ILE A 358 -25.37 -3.24 -11.50
C ILE A 358 -26.37 -4.15 -12.21
N ASN A 359 -26.21 -4.35 -13.51
CA ASN A 359 -27.05 -5.29 -14.23
C ASN A 359 -26.53 -6.71 -13.99
N ILE A 360 -27.33 -7.52 -13.30
CA ILE A 360 -27.08 -8.96 -13.17
C ILE A 360 -27.92 -9.66 -14.24
N PHE A 361 -27.26 -10.26 -15.22
CA PHE A 361 -27.91 -11.00 -16.30
C PHE A 361 -27.76 -12.51 -16.10
N PHE A 362 -28.76 -13.27 -16.53
CA PHE A 362 -28.69 -14.73 -16.56
C PHE A 362 -28.55 -15.16 -18.01
N ALA A 363 -27.38 -15.70 -18.38
CA ALA A 363 -27.14 -16.26 -19.70
C ALA A 363 -27.59 -17.72 -19.70
N GLN A 364 -28.34 -18.12 -20.74
CA GLN A 364 -28.62 -19.54 -21.01
C GLN A 364 -27.54 -20.16 -21.88
N ASP A 365 -26.93 -19.37 -22.77
CA ASP A 365 -25.80 -19.77 -23.61
C ASP A 365 -24.94 -18.52 -23.88
N MET A 366 -23.63 -18.63 -23.75
CA MET A 366 -22.67 -17.55 -24.02
C MET A 366 -22.39 -17.37 -25.53
N THR A 367 -22.82 -18.32 -26.37
CA THR A 367 -22.72 -18.24 -27.83
C THR A 367 -23.93 -17.57 -28.48
N ASP A 368 -25.00 -17.30 -27.72
CA ASP A 368 -26.19 -16.64 -28.26
C ASP A 368 -25.95 -15.16 -28.59
N VAL A 369 -26.35 -14.77 -29.80
CA VAL A 369 -26.20 -13.42 -30.35
C VAL A 369 -26.97 -12.39 -29.52
N SER A 370 -28.09 -12.76 -28.89
CA SER A 370 -28.82 -11.83 -28.02
C SER A 370 -28.09 -11.58 -26.70
N THR A 371 -27.46 -12.61 -26.14
CA THR A 371 -26.59 -12.52 -24.95
C THR A 371 -25.36 -11.66 -25.26
N LEU A 372 -24.66 -11.91 -26.36
CA LEU A 372 -23.51 -11.11 -26.80
C LEU A 372 -23.88 -9.63 -27.02
N SER A 373 -25.00 -9.35 -27.69
CA SER A 373 -25.45 -7.96 -27.90
C SER A 373 -26.00 -7.29 -26.62
N ALA A 374 -26.31 -8.04 -25.56
CA ALA A 374 -26.60 -7.50 -24.23
C ALA A 374 -25.31 -7.23 -23.45
N ILE A 375 -24.30 -8.10 -23.58
CA ILE A 375 -22.94 -7.90 -23.05
C ILE A 375 -22.35 -6.61 -23.64
N GLU A 376 -22.29 -6.45 -24.96
CA GLU A 376 -21.79 -5.24 -25.66
C GLU A 376 -22.39 -3.92 -25.14
N LYS A 377 -23.67 -3.93 -24.76
CA LYS A 377 -24.40 -2.75 -24.27
C LYS A 377 -24.25 -2.50 -22.77
N THR A 378 -23.51 -3.36 -22.05
CA THR A 378 -23.39 -3.32 -20.59
C THR A 378 -22.10 -2.65 -20.14
N THR A 379 -22.24 -1.48 -19.51
CA THR A 379 -21.10 -0.69 -18.99
C THR A 379 -20.43 -1.36 -17.78
N VAL A 380 -21.22 -1.89 -16.84
CA VAL A 380 -20.75 -2.74 -15.74
C VAL A 380 -21.87 -3.73 -15.40
N GLY A 381 -21.55 -5.02 -15.34
CA GLY A 381 -22.51 -6.06 -15.02
C GLY A 381 -21.85 -7.36 -14.57
N VAL A 382 -22.69 -8.30 -14.16
CA VAL A 382 -22.29 -9.66 -13.79
C VAL A 382 -23.21 -10.61 -14.55
N TYR A 383 -22.66 -11.56 -15.29
CA TYR A 383 -23.45 -12.64 -15.87
C TYR A 383 -23.38 -13.88 -14.99
N VAL A 384 -24.46 -14.66 -15.00
CA VAL A 384 -24.52 -16.00 -14.43
C VAL A 384 -24.99 -16.94 -15.54
N ALA A 385 -24.07 -17.72 -16.09
CA ALA A 385 -24.35 -18.71 -17.12
C ALA A 385 -24.85 -20.01 -16.45
N ARG A 386 -26.03 -20.49 -16.87
CA ARG A 386 -26.56 -21.77 -16.39
C ARG A 386 -26.21 -22.89 -17.37
N GLU A 387 -25.75 -24.00 -16.80
CA GLU A 387 -25.62 -25.32 -17.45
C GLU A 387 -24.53 -25.42 -18.54
N THR A 388 -23.26 -25.53 -18.12
CA THR A 388 -22.27 -26.32 -18.87
C THR A 388 -22.33 -27.78 -18.40
N PRO A 389 -22.52 -28.78 -19.28
CA PRO A 389 -22.62 -30.18 -18.86
C PRO A 389 -21.32 -30.66 -18.22
N GLY A 390 -21.35 -30.91 -16.90
CA GLY A 390 -20.21 -31.39 -16.10
C GLY A 390 -19.78 -30.49 -14.93
N LYS A 391 -20.44 -29.34 -14.69
CA LYS A 391 -20.26 -28.53 -13.46
C LYS A 391 -21.53 -28.52 -12.61
N ASP A 392 -21.40 -28.72 -11.30
CA ASP A 392 -22.51 -28.69 -10.34
C ASP A 392 -23.01 -27.27 -9.99
N PHE A 393 -22.31 -26.24 -10.44
CA PHE A 393 -22.57 -24.83 -10.14
C PHE A 393 -22.59 -23.97 -11.42
N PRO A 394 -23.42 -22.91 -11.48
CA PRO A 394 -23.45 -21.99 -12.62
C PRO A 394 -22.17 -21.15 -12.68
N ASP A 395 -21.64 -20.95 -13.89
CA ASP A 395 -20.49 -20.08 -14.13
C ASP A 395 -20.87 -18.61 -13.91
N VAL A 396 -20.03 -17.86 -13.20
CA VAL A 396 -20.22 -16.42 -12.98
C VAL A 396 -19.05 -15.67 -13.58
N GLY A 397 -19.35 -14.64 -14.36
CA GLY A 397 -18.34 -13.75 -14.91
C GLY A 397 -18.73 -12.28 -14.87
N ILE A 398 -17.74 -11.43 -15.08
CA ILE A 398 -17.84 -9.98 -14.89
C ILE A 398 -17.73 -9.29 -16.24
N ILE A 399 -18.67 -8.38 -16.51
CA ILE A 399 -18.73 -7.58 -17.73
C ILE A 399 -18.34 -6.15 -17.38
N ILE A 400 -17.36 -5.58 -18.07
CA ILE A 400 -17.05 -4.15 -18.03
C ILE A 400 -16.93 -3.63 -19.46
N GLU A 401 -17.63 -2.54 -19.76
CA GLU A 401 -17.64 -1.84 -21.05
C GLU A 401 -17.77 -2.73 -22.28
N GLY A 402 -18.72 -3.67 -22.25
CA GLY A 402 -18.98 -4.58 -23.37
C GLY A 402 -18.14 -5.85 -23.41
N VAL A 403 -17.26 -6.08 -22.45
CA VAL A 403 -16.27 -7.18 -22.48
C VAL A 403 -16.36 -8.05 -21.21
N VAL A 404 -16.33 -9.37 -21.39
CA VAL A 404 -16.14 -10.32 -20.28
C VAL A 404 -14.67 -10.33 -19.88
N ILE A 405 -14.37 -9.89 -18.67
CA ILE A 405 -12.99 -9.73 -18.17
C ILE A 405 -12.52 -10.85 -17.24
N LEU A 406 -13.47 -11.56 -16.64
CA LEU A 406 -13.26 -12.69 -15.72
C LEU A 406 -14.40 -13.68 -15.91
N GLN A 407 -14.07 -14.97 -15.92
CA GLN A 407 -14.94 -16.13 -16.08
C GLN A 407 -14.51 -17.20 -15.06
N ASP A 408 -15.27 -18.30 -14.92
CA ASP A 408 -15.00 -19.39 -13.98
C ASP A 408 -14.97 -18.95 -12.50
N LEU A 409 -15.72 -17.88 -12.14
CA LEU A 409 -15.85 -17.47 -10.75
C LEU A 409 -16.97 -18.26 -10.06
N ASP A 410 -16.64 -19.00 -9.02
CA ASP A 410 -17.66 -19.70 -8.21
C ASP A 410 -18.62 -18.75 -7.49
N ASN A 411 -18.30 -17.45 -7.40
CA ASN A 411 -19.16 -16.43 -6.77
C ASN A 411 -18.87 -15.00 -7.25
N VAL A 412 -19.90 -14.14 -7.18
CA VAL A 412 -19.98 -12.74 -7.63
C VAL A 412 -19.00 -11.77 -6.92
N ALA A 413 -18.41 -12.18 -5.79
CA ALA A 413 -17.76 -11.27 -4.84
C ALA A 413 -16.38 -10.68 -5.26
N LEU A 414 -15.77 -11.13 -6.35
CA LEU A 414 -14.36 -10.88 -6.68
C LEU A 414 -14.07 -9.61 -7.54
N ALA A 415 -15.08 -8.79 -7.83
CA ALA A 415 -15.16 -8.07 -9.10
C ALA A 415 -14.51 -6.67 -9.28
N THR A 416 -13.66 -6.13 -8.40
CA THR A 416 -13.20 -4.71 -8.56
C THR A 416 -11.79 -4.40 -8.04
N LEU A 417 -10.77 -5.04 -8.63
CA LEU A 417 -9.41 -5.22 -8.09
C LEU A 417 -8.72 -3.98 -7.46
N ARG A 418 -8.86 -2.76 -8.01
CA ARG A 418 -8.25 -1.54 -7.40
C ARG A 418 -8.84 -1.23 -6.01
N TYR A 419 -10.14 -1.41 -5.83
CA TYR A 419 -10.79 -1.31 -4.52
C TYR A 419 -10.66 -2.63 -3.75
N THR A 420 -10.68 -3.78 -4.43
CA THR A 420 -10.46 -5.09 -3.76
C THR A 420 -9.11 -5.12 -3.04
N PHE A 421 -8.03 -4.59 -3.61
CA PHE A 421 -6.73 -4.57 -2.94
C PHE A 421 -6.71 -3.65 -1.71
N GLU A 422 -7.25 -2.43 -1.81
CA GLU A 422 -7.40 -1.54 -0.64
C GLU A 422 -8.28 -2.17 0.45
N VAL A 423 -9.40 -2.79 0.08
CA VAL A 423 -10.34 -3.44 0.99
C VAL A 423 -9.70 -4.68 1.63
N ILE A 424 -9.05 -5.56 0.86
CA ILE A 424 -8.32 -6.72 1.39
C ILE A 424 -7.24 -6.26 2.35
N GLN A 425 -6.43 -5.26 1.99
CA GLN A 425 -5.35 -4.80 2.87
C GLN A 425 -5.86 -4.08 4.13
N LYS A 426 -6.69 -3.04 3.97
CA LYS A 426 -7.03 -2.11 5.05
C LYS A 426 -8.31 -2.43 5.82
N VAL A 427 -9.22 -3.23 5.23
CA VAL A 427 -10.51 -3.62 5.84
C VAL A 427 -10.50 -5.07 6.28
N VAL A 428 -10.07 -6.01 5.42
CA VAL A 428 -10.01 -7.44 5.79
C VAL A 428 -8.78 -7.71 6.66
N MET A 429 -7.57 -7.45 6.16
CA MET A 429 -6.32 -7.73 6.88
C MET A 429 -5.99 -6.71 7.99
N GLU A 430 -6.65 -5.54 7.98
CA GLU A 430 -6.42 -4.40 8.89
C GLU A 430 -4.97 -3.87 8.88
N LEU A 431 -4.30 -3.95 7.73
CA LEU A 431 -2.99 -3.33 7.49
C LEU A 431 -3.17 -1.82 7.33
N ASP A 432 -2.62 -1.03 8.24
CA ASP A 432 -2.72 0.45 8.20
C ASP A 432 -4.16 0.97 7.91
N PRO A 433 -5.10 0.73 8.84
CA PRO A 433 -6.51 1.09 8.68
C PRO A 433 -6.77 2.60 8.89
N THR A 434 -5.72 3.42 8.98
CA THR A 434 -5.80 4.83 9.39
C THR A 434 -6.19 5.77 8.25
N GLU A 435 -5.86 5.40 7.01
CA GLU A 435 -6.17 6.14 5.79
C GLU A 435 -6.95 5.22 4.84
N LEU A 436 -8.28 5.32 4.86
CA LEU A 436 -9.20 4.58 3.97
C LEU A 436 -9.86 5.53 2.97
N SER A 437 -9.94 5.14 1.70
CA SER A 437 -10.72 5.87 0.72
C SER A 437 -12.18 5.94 1.14
N ARG A 438 -12.90 7.01 0.75
CA ARG A 438 -14.32 7.21 1.09
C ARG A 438 -15.21 5.99 0.74
N LYS A 439 -14.86 5.25 -0.32
CA LYS A 439 -15.55 4.01 -0.72
C LYS A 439 -15.22 2.84 0.24
N ALA A 440 -13.95 2.63 0.58
CA ALA A 440 -13.52 1.59 1.51
C ALA A 440 -14.02 1.86 2.95
N GLN A 441 -14.02 3.12 3.40
CA GLN A 441 -14.60 3.54 4.67
C GLN A 441 -16.12 3.30 4.70
N ASN A 442 -16.85 3.68 3.64
CA ASN A 442 -18.29 3.40 3.52
C ASN A 442 -18.61 1.91 3.53
N LEU A 443 -17.73 1.05 3.01
CA LEU A 443 -17.89 -0.40 3.11
C LEU A 443 -17.64 -0.88 4.55
N LYS A 444 -16.52 -0.46 5.16
CA LYS A 444 -16.16 -0.81 6.54
C LYS A 444 -17.28 -0.48 7.54
N THR A 445 -17.87 0.72 7.45
CA THR A 445 -18.99 1.16 8.30
C THR A 445 -20.30 0.37 8.07
N LYS A 446 -20.43 -0.39 6.98
CA LYS A 446 -21.60 -1.27 6.71
C LYS A 446 -21.33 -2.75 7.01
N LEU A 447 -20.09 -3.12 7.31
CA LEU A 447 -19.71 -4.47 7.73
C LEU A 447 -19.59 -4.60 9.26
N GLN A 448 -19.54 -3.46 9.95
CA GLN A 448 -19.73 -3.28 11.38
C GLN A 448 -21.23 -3.15 11.71
#